data_AF-A0A291E5I5-F1
#
_entry.id   AF-A0A291E5I5-F1
#
_cell.length_a   1.000
_cell.length_b   1.000
_cell.length_c   1.000
_cell.angle_alpha   90.00
_cell.angle_beta   90.00
_cell.angle_gamma   90.00
#
_symmetry.space_group_name_H-M   'P 1'
#
loop_
_entity.id
_entity.type
_entity.pdbx_description
1 polymer ?
#
loop_
_entity_poly.entity_id
_entity_poly.type
_entity_poly.pdbx_seq_one_letter_code
_entity_poly.pdbx_strand_id
1 'polypeptide(L)'
;MSLSQLIAISLLFLSGGVSAQNCPKIISAISHGKTIAQVEVPTTVGIEVSGDEQSVNADNTLVLFKGDSKLSLTFPSGEILKMQSDNITIRSCIPDSTTAQKQAKP
;
A
#
# COMPACT_ATOMS: atom_id res chain seq x y z
N MET A 1 28.36 -43.80 -6.82
CA MET A 1 27.78 -42.74 -5.97
C MET A 1 26.34 -42.55 -6.39
N SER A 2 25.40 -43.21 -5.70
CA SER A 2 23.97 -42.97 -5.89
C SER A 2 23.49 -42.05 -4.78
N LEU A 3 22.82 -40.96 -5.15
CA LEU A 3 21.85 -40.31 -4.28
C LEU A 3 20.95 -39.45 -5.16
N SER A 4 19.89 -40.07 -5.65
CA SER A 4 18.80 -39.42 -6.35
C SER A 4 18.17 -38.38 -5.42
N GLN A 5 18.42 -37.10 -5.66
CA GLN A 5 17.75 -36.00 -4.94
C GLN A 5 16.30 -35.94 -5.39
N LEU A 6 15.41 -36.51 -4.58
CA LEU A 6 13.97 -36.26 -4.63
C LEU A 6 13.73 -34.82 -4.18
N ILE A 7 13.50 -33.92 -5.13
CA ILE A 7 13.00 -32.57 -4.86
C ILE A 7 11.54 -32.71 -4.46
N ALA A 8 11.26 -32.60 -3.16
CA ALA A 8 9.90 -32.48 -2.66
C ALA A 8 9.34 -31.09 -3.03
N ILE A 9 8.50 -31.03 -4.07
CA ILE A 9 7.73 -29.83 -4.42
C ILE A 9 6.53 -29.79 -3.47
N SER A 10 6.66 -29.09 -2.35
CA SER A 10 5.53 -28.79 -1.47
C SER A 10 4.73 -27.61 -2.04
N LEU A 11 3.69 -27.91 -2.83
CA LEU A 11 2.65 -26.94 -3.14
C LEU A 11 1.77 -26.72 -1.91
N LEU A 12 2.05 -25.66 -1.15
CA LEU A 12 1.14 -25.12 -0.14
C LEU A 12 0.07 -24.29 -0.84
N PHE A 13 -1.05 -24.94 -1.19
CA PHE A 13 -2.30 -24.23 -1.49
C PHE A 13 -2.92 -23.76 -0.19
N LEU A 14 -2.45 -22.62 0.32
CA LEU A 14 -3.13 -21.87 1.36
C LEU A 14 -4.31 -21.13 0.72
N SER A 15 -5.43 -21.83 0.54
CA SER A 15 -6.73 -21.19 0.28
C SER A 15 -7.23 -20.53 1.57
N GLY A 16 -6.51 -19.50 2.02
CA GLY A 16 -7.04 -18.52 2.95
C GLY A 16 -7.89 -17.56 2.15
N GLY A 17 -9.21 -17.60 2.36
CA GLY A 17 -10.11 -16.56 1.87
C GLY A 17 -9.70 -15.22 2.48
N VAL A 18 -8.83 -14.49 1.79
CA VAL A 18 -8.52 -13.11 2.13
C VAL A 18 -9.77 -12.33 1.77
N SER A 19 -10.59 -12.02 2.78
CA SER A 19 -11.44 -10.83 2.73
C SER A 19 -10.47 -9.65 2.58
N ALA A 20 -10.11 -9.33 1.34
CA ALA A 20 -9.36 -8.14 0.99
C ALA A 20 -10.28 -6.97 1.32
N GLN A 21 -10.22 -6.55 2.57
CA GLN A 21 -10.96 -5.41 3.08
C GLN A 21 -10.48 -4.23 2.25
N ASN A 22 -11.38 -3.69 1.42
CA ASN A 22 -11.12 -2.63 0.45
C ASN A 22 -10.73 -1.34 1.20
N CYS A 23 -9.50 -1.26 1.66
CA CYS A 23 -8.97 -0.12 2.39
C CYS A 23 -8.52 0.92 1.38
N PRO A 24 -9.23 2.04 1.21
CA PRO A 24 -8.78 3.11 0.33
C PRO A 24 -7.47 3.69 0.83
N LYS A 25 -6.61 4.09 -0.11
CA LYS A 25 -5.36 4.77 0.21
C LYS A 25 -5.60 6.27 0.11
N ILE A 26 -5.20 7.02 1.13
CA ILE A 26 -5.20 8.48 1.07
C ILE A 26 -3.83 8.91 0.58
N ILE A 27 -3.79 9.59 -0.57
CA ILE A 27 -2.57 10.17 -1.11
C ILE A 27 -2.64 11.68 -0.93
N SER A 28 -1.60 12.27 -0.33
CA SER A 28 -1.49 13.72 -0.16
C SER A 28 -0.23 14.25 -0.83
N ALA A 29 -0.39 15.28 -1.66
CA ALA A 29 0.70 16.04 -2.24
C ALA A 29 1.04 17.23 -1.34
N ILE A 30 2.32 17.39 -1.05
CA ILE A 30 2.83 18.39 -0.10
C ILE A 30 3.84 19.27 -0.83
N SER A 31 3.63 20.58 -0.77
CA SER A 31 4.60 21.58 -1.24
C SER A 31 4.89 22.61 -0.15
N HIS A 32 6.16 22.97 0.01
CA HIS A 32 6.63 23.90 1.04
C HIS A 32 6.09 23.55 2.45
N GLY A 33 6.01 22.26 2.77
CA GLY A 33 5.52 21.74 4.06
C GLY A 33 4.00 21.78 4.26
N LYS A 34 3.22 22.17 3.24
CA LYS A 34 1.75 22.22 3.29
C LYS A 34 1.11 21.23 2.33
N THR A 35 0.04 20.58 2.75
CA THR A 35 -0.78 19.76 1.85
C THR A 35 -1.51 20.66 0.85
N ILE A 36 -1.29 20.42 -0.44
CA ILE A 36 -1.90 21.19 -1.54
C ILE A 36 -2.98 20.41 -2.29
N ALA A 37 -2.93 19.08 -2.21
CA ALA A 37 -3.95 18.19 -2.78
C ALA A 37 -4.04 16.91 -1.96
N GLN A 38 -5.25 16.34 -1.90
CA GLN A 38 -5.50 15.05 -1.28
C GLN A 38 -6.50 14.28 -2.13
N VAL A 39 -6.23 12.99 -2.32
CA VAL A 39 -7.11 12.08 -3.07
C VAL A 39 -7.27 10.78 -2.30
N GLU A 40 -8.51 10.33 -2.21
CA GLU A 40 -8.84 8.99 -1.74
C GLU A 40 -8.86 8.05 -2.95
N VAL A 41 -8.01 7.03 -2.89
CA VAL A 41 -7.75 6.12 -4.01
C VAL A 41 -8.30 4.73 -3.68
N PRO A 42 -9.32 4.26 -4.42
CA PRO A 42 -9.86 2.91 -4.27
C PRO A 42 -8.82 1.82 -4.56
N THR A 43 -9.04 0.62 -4.04
CA THR A 43 -8.12 -0.53 -4.19
C THR A 43 -7.94 -1.03 -5.63
N THR A 44 -8.83 -0.64 -6.54
CA THR A 44 -8.79 -1.04 -7.96
C THR A 44 -7.87 -0.16 -8.81
N VAL A 45 -7.40 0.97 -8.28
CA VAL A 45 -6.53 1.92 -9.00
C VAL A 45 -5.07 1.51 -8.85
N GLY A 46 -4.34 1.42 -9.96
CA GLY A 46 -2.89 1.21 -9.95
C GLY A 46 -2.18 2.48 -9.46
N ILE A 47 -1.21 2.31 -8.56
CA ILE A 47 -0.48 3.43 -7.96
C ILE A 47 1.02 3.23 -8.20
N GLU A 48 1.63 4.18 -8.91
CA GLU A 48 3.07 4.31 -9.02
C GLU A 48 3.51 5.62 -8.40
N VAL A 49 4.54 5.57 -7.57
CA VAL A 49 5.06 6.75 -6.87
C VAL A 49 6.58 6.67 -6.78
N SER A 50 7.22 7.83 -6.88
CA SER A 50 8.67 7.96 -6.74
C SER A 50 9.02 9.28 -6.07
N GLY A 51 10.23 9.35 -5.53
CA GLY A 51 10.88 10.52 -5.00
C GLY A 51 12.37 10.22 -4.78
N ASP A 52 13.16 11.25 -4.46
CA ASP A 52 14.59 11.11 -4.19
C ASP A 52 14.86 10.24 -2.96
N GLU A 53 13.99 10.33 -1.95
CA GLU A 53 14.03 9.52 -0.74
C GLU A 53 12.68 8.89 -0.43
N GLN A 54 12.72 7.70 0.18
CA GLN A 54 11.54 7.03 0.72
C GLN A 54 11.73 6.74 2.21
N SER A 55 10.70 7.03 3.00
CA SER A 55 10.62 6.66 4.42
C SER A 55 9.27 6.04 4.75
N VAL A 56 9.27 5.12 5.70
CA VAL A 56 8.07 4.39 6.15
C VAL A 56 7.97 4.56 7.68
N ASN A 57 6.77 4.80 8.19
CA ASN A 57 6.55 4.84 9.64
C ASN A 57 6.64 3.45 10.27
N ALA A 58 6.77 3.40 11.60
CA ALA A 58 7.03 2.15 12.34
C ALA A 58 5.92 1.08 12.18
N ASP A 59 4.68 1.49 11.98
CA ASP A 59 3.51 0.63 11.79
C ASP A 59 3.19 0.35 10.30
N ASN A 60 4.04 0.80 9.37
CA ASN A 60 3.90 0.60 7.92
C ASN A 60 2.58 1.12 7.31
N THR A 61 1.90 2.05 7.99
CA THR A 61 0.63 2.64 7.54
C THR A 61 0.82 3.91 6.72
N LEU A 62 2.00 4.53 6.78
CA LEU A 62 2.35 5.76 6.10
C LEU A 62 3.70 5.62 5.42
N VAL A 63 3.71 5.87 4.11
CA VAL A 63 4.91 5.99 3.30
C VAL A 63 5.06 7.45 2.85
N LEU A 64 6.24 8.01 3.00
CA LEU A 64 6.61 9.35 2.60
C LEU A 64 7.71 9.29 1.54
N PHE A 65 7.42 9.88 0.38
CA PHE A 65 8.35 10.13 -0.71
C PHE A 65 8.75 11.60 -0.67
N LYS A 66 10.05 11.90 -0.64
CA LYS A 66 10.58 13.26 -0.56
C LYS A 66 11.46 13.60 -1.75
N GLY A 67 11.43 14.86 -2.16
CA GLY A 67 12.21 15.37 -3.27
C GLY A 67 11.62 14.95 -4.62
N ASP A 68 11.42 15.92 -5.52
CA ASP A 68 10.87 15.78 -6.88
C ASP A 68 9.83 14.64 -7.04
N SER A 69 8.87 14.57 -6.10
CA SER A 69 8.05 13.39 -5.95
C SER A 69 6.97 13.34 -7.02
N LYS A 70 6.82 12.19 -7.68
CA LYS A 70 5.91 11.97 -8.80
C LYS A 70 4.94 10.85 -8.50
N LEU A 71 3.66 11.08 -8.80
CA LEU A 71 2.55 10.14 -8.70
C LEU A 71 1.98 9.86 -10.09
N SER A 72 1.69 8.59 -10.37
CA SER A 72 0.83 8.16 -11.47
C SER A 72 -0.26 7.23 -10.91
N LEU A 73 -1.52 7.61 -11.13
CA LEU A 73 -2.69 6.79 -10.82
C LEU A 73 -3.29 6.28 -12.11
N THR A 74 -3.43 4.96 -12.25
CA THR A 74 -4.04 4.31 -13.42
C THR A 74 -5.39 3.74 -13.02
N PHE A 75 -6.46 4.32 -13.57
CA PHE A 75 -7.82 3.85 -13.31
C PHE A 75 -8.09 2.55 -14.07
N PRO A 76 -9.04 1.70 -13.61
CA PRO A 76 -9.40 0.47 -14.29
C PRO A 76 -9.85 0.66 -15.75
N SER A 77 -10.42 1.83 -16.06
CA SER A 77 -10.82 2.24 -17.41
C SER A 77 -9.65 2.67 -18.30
N GLY A 78 -8.44 2.78 -17.74
CA GLY A 78 -7.19 3.03 -18.46
C GLY A 78 -6.71 4.48 -18.42
N GLU A 79 -7.51 5.43 -17.93
CA GLU A 79 -7.09 6.82 -17.77
C GLU A 79 -6.01 6.94 -16.70
N ILE A 80 -5.15 7.95 -16.87
CA ILE A 80 -4.01 8.19 -15.99
C ILE A 80 -4.09 9.61 -15.42
N LEU A 81 -4.07 9.72 -14.09
CA LEU A 81 -3.87 10.99 -13.38
C LEU A 81 -2.41 11.07 -12.92
N LYS A 82 -1.75 12.19 -13.25
CA LYS A 82 -0.38 12.46 -12.84
C LYS A 82 -0.31 13.67 -11.92
N MET A 83 0.57 13.61 -10.93
CA MET A 83 0.81 14.71 -10.01
C MET A 83 2.29 14.75 -9.62
N GLN A 84 2.82 15.96 -9.45
CA GLN A 84 4.19 16.20 -9.03
C GLN A 84 4.19 17.21 -7.88
N SER A 85 5.01 16.99 -6.87
CA SER A 85 5.08 17.83 -5.68
C SER A 85 6.42 17.65 -4.98
N ASP A 86 6.76 18.55 -4.05
CA ASP A 86 8.00 18.43 -3.27
C ASP A 86 8.04 17.10 -2.49
N ASN A 87 6.90 16.70 -1.91
CA ASN A 87 6.74 15.41 -1.26
C ASN A 87 5.36 14.80 -1.57
N ILE A 88 5.27 13.47 -1.52
CA ILE A 88 4.01 12.73 -1.57
C ILE A 88 3.93 11.80 -0.36
N THR A 89 2.80 11.78 0.33
CA THR A 89 2.51 10.78 1.36
C THR A 89 1.40 9.85 0.89
N ILE A 90 1.57 8.56 1.19
CA ILE A 90 0.54 7.54 0.98
C ILE A 90 0.22 6.94 2.34
N ARG A 91 -1.02 7.11 2.79
CA ARG A 91 -1.55 6.48 4.00
C ARG A 91 -2.51 5.35 3.61
N SER A 92 -2.27 4.16 4.16
CA SER A 92 -3.26 3.09 4.15
C SER A 92 -4.04 3.14 5.45
N CYS A 93 -5.35 2.92 5.40
CA CYS A 93 -6.11 2.66 6.62
C CYS A 93 -5.65 1.33 7.26
N ILE A 94 -5.71 1.26 8.59
CA ILE A 94 -5.52 0.02 9.34
C ILE A 94 -6.85 -0.74 9.26
N PRO A 95 -6.90 -1.99 8.79
CA PRO A 95 -8.14 -2.76 8.81
C PRO A 95 -8.63 -2.93 10.26
N ASP A 96 -9.93 -2.69 10.49
CA ASP A 96 -10.61 -2.75 11.80
C ASP A 96 -10.57 -4.13 12.50
N SER A 97 -9.82 -5.10 11.99
CA SER A 97 -9.73 -6.45 12.54
C SER A 97 -8.92 -6.58 13.84
N THR A 98 -8.41 -5.47 14.40
CA THR A 98 -7.60 -5.49 15.65
C THR A 98 -8.38 -5.09 16.92
N THR A 99 -9.65 -4.70 16.82
CA THR A 99 -10.47 -4.30 18.00
C THR A 99 -11.52 -5.34 18.42
N ALA A 100 -11.66 -6.47 17.71
CA ALA A 100 -12.65 -7.52 18.01
C ALA A 100 -12.05 -8.79 18.64
N GLN A 101 -11.05 -8.69 19.53
CA GLN A 101 -10.70 -9.79 20.46
C GLN A 101 -10.27 -9.26 21.83
N LYS A 102 -11.13 -8.46 22.47
CA LYS A 102 -11.00 -8.23 23.92
C LYS A 102 -12.34 -8.01 24.61
N GLN A 103 -13.25 -8.99 24.51
CA GLN A 103 -14.16 -9.36 25.61
C GLN A 103 -14.97 -10.60 25.24
N ALA A 104 -14.49 -11.76 25.67
CA ALA A 104 -15.34 -12.85 26.11
C ALA A 104 -14.46 -13.91 26.76
N LYS A 105 -14.24 -13.81 28.08
CA LYS A 105 -14.04 -14.97 28.95
C LYS A 105 -13.98 -14.58 30.43
N PRO A 106 -14.38 -15.48 31.34
CA PRO A 106 -15.60 -16.31 31.38
C PRO A 106 -16.67 -15.69 32.28
#